data_AF-A0A8T5UM89-F1
#
_entry.id   AF-A0A8T5UM89-F1
#
_cell.length_a   1.000
_cell.length_b   1.000
_cell.length_c   1.000
_cell.angle_alpha   90.00
_cell.angle_beta   90.00
_cell.angle_gamma   90.00
#
_symmetry.space_group_name_H-M   'P 1'
#
loop_
_entity.id
_entity.type
_entity.pdbx_description
1 polymer ?
#
loop_
_entity_poly.entity_id
_entity_poly.type
_entity_poly.pdbx_seq_one_letter_code
_entity_poly.pdbx_strand_id
1 'polypeptide(L)'
;MDRRGQAFTIDAMFALILLTVIIGISADAMDIAGNKIYDYSTETSLDRIANDAADILINTPGSPENWEEIKYGTRITPGLAKYEIGKGVVRNTLSMRKISRLKKEPRNANQNAAGIN
;
A
#
# COMPACT_ATOMS: atom_id res chain seq x y z
N MET A 1 20.31 47.20 -46.84
CA MET A 1 20.45 45.99 -46.00
C MET A 1 20.54 46.42 -44.55
N ASP A 2 19.49 46.18 -43.77
CA ASP A 2 19.35 46.66 -42.40
C ASP A 2 20.19 45.86 -41.40
N ARG A 3 21.42 46.35 -41.16
CA ARG A 3 22.35 45.79 -40.17
C ARG A 3 21.77 45.70 -38.75
N ARG A 4 20.82 46.57 -38.41
CA ARG A 4 20.15 46.60 -37.10
C ARG A 4 19.20 45.43 -36.90
N GLY A 5 18.46 45.05 -37.94
CA GLY A 5 17.59 43.87 -37.90
C GLY A 5 18.40 42.57 -37.81
N GLN A 6 19.52 42.51 -38.54
CA GLN A 6 20.42 41.35 -38.50
C GLN A 6 21.07 41.15 -37.12
N ALA A 7 21.51 42.23 -36.46
CA ALA A 7 22.07 42.16 -35.12
C ALA A 7 21.02 41.70 -34.07
N PHE A 8 19.78 42.19 -34.19
CA PHE A 8 18.68 41.79 -33.31
C PHE A 8 18.32 40.30 -33.44
N THR A 9 18.29 39.76 -34.66
CA THR A 9 18.02 38.33 -34.88
C THR A 9 19.12 37.44 -34.33
N ILE A 10 20.39 37.84 -34.47
CA ILE A 10 21.52 37.09 -33.92
C ILE A 10 21.46 37.04 -32.40
N ASP A 11 21.17 38.18 -31.76
CA ASP A 11 21.03 38.26 -30.30
C ASP A 11 19.88 37.39 -29.79
N ALA A 12 18.73 37.42 -30.46
CA ALA A 12 17.58 36.56 -30.14
C ALA A 12 17.89 35.06 -30.34
N MET A 13 18.65 34.69 -31.38
CA MET A 13 19.07 33.30 -31.60
C MET A 13 20.00 32.82 -30.48
N PHE A 14 20.95 33.64 -30.06
CA PHE A 14 21.82 33.31 -28.92
C PHE A 14 21.04 33.19 -27.61
N ALA A 15 20.11 34.10 -27.34
CA ALA A 15 19.24 34.01 -26.17
C ALA A 15 18.43 32.70 -26.15
N LEU A 16 17.93 32.27 -27.31
CA LEU A 16 17.20 31.00 -27.45
C LEU A 16 18.11 29.78 -27.22
N ILE A 17 19.34 29.80 -27.74
CA ILE A 17 20.32 28.73 -27.52
C ILE A 17 20.68 28.63 -26.02
N LEU A 18 20.86 29.76 -25.35
CA LEU A 18 21.13 29.76 -23.91
C LEU A 18 19.93 29.22 -23.12
N LEU A 19 18.71 29.59 -23.51
CA LEU A 19 17.49 29.10 -22.90
C LEU A 19 17.37 27.57 -23.03
N THR A 20 17.64 27.00 -24.21
CA THR A 20 17.55 25.55 -24.42
C THR A 20 18.60 24.78 -23.60
N VAL A 21 19.81 25.33 -23.45
CA VAL A 21 20.84 24.73 -22.58
C VAL A 21 20.39 24.71 -21.12
N ILE A 22 19.83 25.81 -20.62
CA ILE A 22 19.32 25.90 -19.23
C ILE A 22 18.19 24.89 -18.99
N ILE A 23 17.26 24.76 -19.95
CA ILE A 23 16.16 23.79 -19.86
C ILE A 23 16.70 22.35 -19.88
N GLY A 24 17.68 22.04 -20.73
CA GLY A 24 18.30 20.70 -20.79
C GLY A 24 18.92 20.28 -19.45
N ILE A 25 19.74 21.14 -18.85
CA ILE A 25 20.36 20.85 -17.55
C ILE A 25 19.30 20.73 -16.44
N SER A 26 18.24 21.55 -16.51
CA SER A 26 17.14 21.50 -15.55
C SER A 26 16.31 20.22 -15.68
N ALA A 27 16.14 19.70 -16.89
CA ALA A 27 15.45 18.44 -17.14
C ALA A 27 16.20 17.26 -16.51
N ASP A 28 17.52 17.19 -16.69
CA ASP A 28 18.36 16.16 -16.04
C ASP A 28 18.27 16.22 -14.51
N ALA A 29 18.26 17.43 -13.93
CA ALA A 29 18.10 17.62 -12.50
C ALA A 29 16.69 17.24 -12.00
N MET A 30 15.66 17.51 -12.80
CA MET A 30 14.27 17.18 -12.50
C MET A 30 14.02 15.68 -12.57
N ASP A 31 14.65 14.95 -13.49
CA ASP A 31 14.57 13.48 -13.55
C ASP A 31 15.14 12.84 -12.29
N ILE A 32 16.27 13.35 -11.78
CA ILE A 32 16.89 12.88 -10.53
C ILE A 32 15.99 13.19 -9.32
N ALA A 33 15.42 14.39 -9.25
CA ALA A 33 14.51 14.78 -8.17
C ALA A 33 13.16 14.04 -8.24
N GLY A 34 12.64 13.85 -9.44
CA GLY A 34 11.38 13.17 -9.73
C GLY A 34 11.41 11.72 -9.29
N ASN A 35 12.48 10.99 -9.62
CA ASN A 35 12.67 9.60 -9.18
C ASN A 35 12.62 9.48 -7.64
N LYS A 36 13.29 10.39 -6.92
CA LYS A 36 13.22 10.43 -5.45
C LYS A 36 11.84 10.80 -4.90
N ILE A 37 11.09 11.65 -5.59
CA ILE A 37 9.73 12.03 -5.18
C ILE A 37 8.76 10.84 -5.37
N TYR A 38 8.89 10.10 -6.46
CA TYR A 38 8.13 8.87 -6.68
C TYR A 38 8.46 7.82 -5.62
N ASP A 39 9.74 7.56 -5.37
CA ASP A 39 10.17 6.58 -4.38
C ASP A 39 9.68 6.95 -2.97
N TYR A 40 9.86 8.21 -2.54
CA TYR A 40 9.41 8.70 -1.23
C TYR A 40 7.89 8.61 -1.06
N SER A 41 7.12 8.93 -2.10
CA SER A 41 5.66 8.82 -2.08
C SER A 41 5.19 7.37 -1.95
N THR A 42 5.86 6.45 -2.66
CA THR A 42 5.52 5.02 -2.61
C THR A 42 5.93 4.35 -1.29
N GLU A 43 7.14 4.60 -0.79
CA GLU A 43 7.63 4.05 0.48
C GLU A 43 6.75 4.52 1.66
N THR A 44 6.47 5.82 1.75
CA THR A 44 5.58 6.37 2.78
C THR A 44 4.17 5.77 2.71
N SER A 45 3.67 5.53 1.50
CA SER A 45 2.34 4.95 1.31
C SER A 45 2.31 3.48 1.70
N LEU A 46 3.36 2.71 1.38
CA LEU A 46 3.50 1.31 1.77
C LEU A 46 3.63 1.17 3.29
N ASP A 47 4.43 2.01 3.93
CA ASP A 47 4.58 2.02 5.39
C ASP A 47 3.25 2.32 6.08
N ARG A 48 2.48 3.29 5.57
CA ARG A 48 1.14 3.57 6.11
C ARG A 48 0.20 2.38 5.94
N ILE A 49 0.13 1.79 4.75
CA ILE A 49 -0.75 0.64 4.48
C ILE A 49 -0.36 -0.57 5.35
N ALA A 50 0.95 -0.83 5.50
CA ALA A 50 1.45 -1.92 6.34
C ALA A 50 1.12 -1.69 7.81
N ASN A 51 1.27 -0.46 8.31
CA ASN A 51 0.90 -0.10 9.69
C ASN A 51 -0.62 -0.20 9.91
N ASP A 52 -1.44 0.32 8.98
CA ASP A 52 -2.90 0.23 9.08
C ASP A 52 -3.38 -1.23 9.04
N ALA A 53 -2.77 -2.06 8.18
CA ALA A 53 -3.06 -3.49 8.13
C ALA A 53 -2.65 -4.20 9.42
N ALA A 54 -1.46 -3.90 9.95
CA ALA A 54 -1.01 -4.44 11.24
C ALA A 54 -1.95 -4.02 12.39
N ASP A 55 -2.41 -2.78 12.39
CA ASP A 55 -3.32 -2.25 13.41
C ASP A 55 -4.70 -2.92 13.35
N ILE A 56 -5.23 -3.16 12.14
CA ILE A 56 -6.47 -3.91 11.96
C ILE A 56 -6.33 -5.36 12.46
N LEU A 57 -5.22 -6.03 12.15
CA LEU A 57 -4.95 -7.41 12.58
C LEU A 57 -4.84 -7.52 14.11
N ILE A 58 -4.32 -6.48 14.76
CA ILE A 58 -4.04 -6.48 16.19
C ILE A 58 -5.20 -5.98 17.05
N ASN A 59 -6.10 -5.18 16.46
CA ASN A 59 -7.23 -4.59 17.18
C ASN A 59 -8.57 -5.26 16.88
N THR A 60 -8.65 -6.09 15.83
CA THR A 60 -9.92 -6.73 15.45
C THR A 60 -9.97 -8.20 15.87
N PRO A 61 -10.79 -8.59 16.87
CA PRO A 61 -10.95 -10.00 17.26
C PRO A 61 -11.81 -10.79 16.27
N GLY A 62 -12.53 -10.11 15.38
CA GLY A 62 -13.52 -10.71 14.49
C GLY A 62 -14.90 -10.72 15.13
N SER A 63 -15.91 -11.18 14.38
CA SER A 63 -17.30 -11.26 14.82
C SER A 63 -17.90 -12.61 14.42
N PRO A 64 -18.48 -13.38 15.36
CA PRO A 64 -18.46 -13.17 16.81
C PRO A 64 -17.04 -13.28 17.41
N GLU A 65 -16.81 -12.75 18.61
CA GLU A 65 -15.46 -12.63 19.21
C GLU A 65 -14.74 -13.99 19.43
N ASN A 66 -15.54 -15.06 19.58
CA ASN A 66 -15.12 -16.46 19.75
C ASN A 66 -15.35 -17.30 18.48
N TRP A 67 -15.31 -16.68 17.30
CA TRP A 67 -15.57 -17.37 16.03
C TRP A 67 -14.69 -18.61 15.80
N GLU A 68 -13.52 -18.68 16.41
CA GLU A 68 -12.65 -19.85 16.35
C GLU A 68 -13.29 -21.10 16.99
N GLU A 69 -14.30 -20.95 17.83
CA GLU A 69 -15.00 -22.05 18.51
C GLU A 69 -16.31 -22.43 17.80
N ILE A 70 -16.79 -21.58 16.89
CA ILE A 70 -18.07 -21.75 16.21
C ILE A 70 -17.95 -22.83 15.11
N LYS A 71 -19.00 -23.66 14.97
CA LYS A 71 -19.11 -24.69 13.93
C LYS A 71 -19.57 -24.05 12.60
N TYR A 72 -19.19 -24.68 11.49
CA TYR A 72 -19.49 -24.20 10.13
C TYR A 72 -20.98 -23.88 9.93
N GLY A 73 -21.28 -22.77 9.24
CA GLY A 73 -22.64 -22.39 8.82
C GLY A 73 -23.14 -21.03 9.32
N THR A 74 -22.41 -20.33 10.18
CA THR A 74 -22.76 -18.97 10.63
C THR A 74 -21.92 -17.92 9.89
N ARG A 75 -22.49 -16.74 9.62
CA ARG A 75 -21.77 -15.60 9.02
C ARG A 75 -20.71 -15.11 10.00
N ILE A 76 -19.47 -15.57 9.81
CA ILE A 76 -18.31 -15.26 10.63
C ILE A 76 -17.43 -14.26 9.87
N THR A 77 -17.04 -13.18 10.55
CA THR A 77 -15.98 -12.28 10.10
C THR A 77 -14.73 -12.59 10.90
N PRO A 78 -13.68 -13.19 10.30
CA PRO A 78 -12.47 -13.54 11.03
C PRO A 78 -11.70 -12.28 11.45
N GLY A 79 -11.09 -12.34 12.63
CA GLY A 79 -10.12 -11.36 13.13
C GLY A 79 -9.12 -12.07 14.04
N LEU A 80 -7.92 -11.52 14.23
CA LEU A 80 -6.81 -12.22 14.87
C LEU A 80 -6.50 -11.75 16.29
N ALA A 81 -7.09 -10.62 16.72
CA ALA A 81 -6.83 -10.09 18.04
C ALA A 81 -7.31 -11.07 19.13
N LYS A 82 -6.49 -11.22 20.17
CA LYS A 82 -6.84 -12.01 21.35
C LYS A 82 -7.96 -11.31 22.12
N TYR A 83 -9.00 -12.07 22.43
CA TYR A 83 -10.13 -11.60 23.22
C TYR A 83 -10.19 -12.39 24.53
N GLU A 84 -10.27 -11.69 25.66
CA GLU A 84 -10.45 -12.30 26.98
C GLU A 84 -11.79 -11.87 27.58
N ILE A 85 -12.62 -12.85 27.96
CA ILE A 85 -13.93 -12.63 28.59
C ILE A 85 -13.72 -11.81 29.87
N GLY A 86 -14.35 -10.63 29.93
CA GLY A 86 -14.27 -9.71 31.08
C GLY A 86 -13.15 -8.66 31.01
N LYS A 87 -12.19 -8.78 30.07
CA LYS A 87 -11.14 -7.76 29.84
C LYS A 87 -11.22 -7.12 28.45
N GLY A 88 -12.00 -7.68 27.53
CA GLY A 88 -12.14 -7.19 26.17
C GLY A 88 -10.98 -7.63 25.27
N VAL A 89 -10.73 -6.86 24.21
CA VAL A 89 -9.63 -7.12 23.27
C VAL A 89 -8.29 -6.83 23.95
N VAL A 90 -7.45 -7.85 24.07
CA VAL A 90 -6.08 -7.72 24.52
C VAL A 90 -5.27 -7.17 23.36
N ARG A 91 -5.08 -5.84 23.36
CA ARG A 91 -4.31 -5.12 22.35
C ARG A 91 -2.89 -5.69 22.26
N ASN A 92 -2.29 -5.50 21.10
CA ASN A 92 -0.93 -5.95 20.81
C ASN A 92 -0.69 -7.47 20.93
N THR A 93 -1.75 -8.29 20.92
CA THR A 93 -1.63 -9.73 21.12
C THR A 93 -2.47 -10.52 20.12
N LEU A 94 -1.80 -11.33 19.30
CA LEU A 94 -2.45 -12.23 18.35
C LEU A 94 -2.85 -13.54 19.02
N SER A 95 -4.06 -14.03 18.73
CA SER A 95 -4.51 -15.36 19.19
C SER A 95 -4.02 -16.45 18.25
N MET A 96 -3.05 -17.26 18.72
CA MET A 96 -2.53 -18.40 17.96
C MET A 96 -3.60 -19.47 17.64
N ARG A 97 -4.68 -19.53 18.45
CA ARG A 97 -5.82 -20.42 18.20
C ARG A 97 -6.61 -20.00 16.95
N LYS A 98 -6.85 -18.69 16.80
CA LYS A 98 -7.53 -18.10 15.62
C LYS A 98 -6.73 -18.34 14.34
N ILE A 99 -5.41 -18.15 14.38
CA ILE A 99 -4.50 -18.45 13.26
C ILE A 99 -4.53 -19.94 12.90
N SER A 100 -4.50 -20.82 13.90
CA SER A 100 -4.54 -22.27 13.70
C SER A 100 -5.85 -22.77 13.08
N ARG A 101 -6.95 -22.04 13.28
CA ARG A 101 -8.24 -22.31 12.63
C ARG A 101 -8.25 -21.88 11.17
N LEU A 102 -7.74 -20.68 10.84
CA LEU A 102 -7.59 -20.25 9.44
C LEU A 102 -6.71 -21.20 8.63
N LYS A 103 -5.64 -21.75 9.23
CA LYS A 103 -4.78 -22.75 8.59
C LYS A 103 -5.53 -24.06 8.23
N LYS A 104 -6.60 -24.41 8.95
CA LYS A 104 -7.39 -25.62 8.69
C LYS A 104 -8.43 -25.44 7.57
N GLU A 105 -8.73 -24.19 7.18
CA GLU A 105 -9.83 -23.85 6.27
C GLU A 105 -9.58 -24.07 4.75
N PRO A 106 -8.36 -24.08 4.16
CA PRO A 106 -8.24 -24.13 2.69
C PRO A 106 -8.38 -25.53 2.06
N ARG A 107 -8.60 -26.61 2.84
CA ARG A 107 -8.53 -27.99 2.29
C ARG A 107 -9.80 -28.82 2.41
N ASN A 108 -10.76 -28.42 3.25
CA ASN A 108 -11.98 -29.21 3.49
C ASN A 108 -13.21 -28.71 2.71
N ALA A 109 -13.18 -27.48 2.19
CA ALA A 109 -14.26 -26.95 1.34
C ALA A 109 -14.35 -27.68 -0.02
N ASN A 110 -13.22 -28.17 -0.54
CA ASN A 110 -13.17 -28.84 -1.85
C ASN A 110 -13.43 -30.36 -1.79
N GLN A 111 -13.42 -30.98 -0.60
CA GLN A 111 -13.75 -32.42 -0.46
C GLN A 111 -15.25 -32.65 -0.25
N ASN A 112 -15.95 -31.71 0.37
CA ASN A 112 -17.41 -31.84 0.58
C ASN A 112 -18.25 -31.51 -0.66
N ALA A 113 -17.68 -30.81 -1.65
CA ALA A 113 -18.34 -30.56 -2.95
C ALA A 113 -18.17 -31.72 -3.95
N ALA A 114 -17.28 -32.69 -3.68
CA ALA A 114 -17.00 -33.84 -4.54
C ALA A 114 -17.58 -35.16 -3.99
N GLY A 115 -18.32 -35.12 -2.88
CA GLY A 115 -18.77 -36.30 -2.12
C GLY A 115 -20.29 -36.46 -2.01
N ILE A 116 -21.08 -35.82 -2.86
CA ILE A 116 -22.50 -36.13 -3.03
C ILE A 116 -22.65 -37.03 -4.27
N ASN A 117 -22.59 -38.33 -4.01
CA ASN A 117 -23.09 -39.40 -4.87
C ASN A 117 -24.26 -40.04 -4.13
#